data_AF-A0A2G9GQL2-F1
#
_entry.id   AF-A0A2G9GQL2-F1
#
_cell.length_a   1.000
_cell.length_b   1.000
_cell.length_c   1.000
_cell.angle_alpha   90.00
_cell.angle_beta   90.00
_cell.angle_gamma   90.00
#
_symmetry.space_group_name_H-M   'P 1'
#
loop_
_entity.id
_entity.type
_entity.pdbx_description
1 polymer ?
#
loop_
_entity_poly.entity_id
_entity_poly.type
_entity_poly.pdbx_seq_one_letter_code
_entity_poly.pdbx_strand_id
1 'polypeptide(L)'
;MEKIESSVNANDSARPWQSYNTVYTTAKAGMEGVDKEKVQRIVYEMSKGSKYFKNEERKEAYMNQKVESMRSQLAKLTPLDISHHQKIADKRILELEATRDLSRIWLHVDMDAFYAAVETLCNPSLKGKPMAVGSMSMISTANYEARKFGVRAAMPGFIARRLCPELIFVPVDFKKYNYYSDLTRKVFQEYDPNFLAASLDEAYLDITNFCNDKGMRGDEVAEELRVNVHKETGLTCSAGVAPNRLLAKVCSDINKPNGQFVLPNDRMAVMTFISSLPIRKIGGIGKVTENILKGALGITTCEEMLQKSSFICALFSRSSADFFLSVGLGLGRTDTPQVTLRKSISNERTFSPTEDEGLLHQKLVDLSENLSSDMKKEGLCGRTLTLKLKTSSFEVLFDAL
;
A
#
# COMPACT_ATOMS: atom_id res chain seq x y z
N MET A 1 -49.34 -26.51 -4.47
CA MET A 1 -49.13 -25.35 -5.35
C MET A 1 -48.69 -24.22 -4.43
N GLU A 2 -47.48 -23.70 -4.42
CA GLU A 2 -46.37 -23.66 -5.38
C GLU A 2 -45.05 -23.80 -4.62
N LYS A 3 -44.09 -24.53 -5.22
CA LYS A 3 -42.69 -24.54 -4.79
C LYS A 3 -42.03 -23.28 -5.36
N ILE A 4 -41.49 -22.42 -4.49
CA ILE A 4 -40.57 -21.38 -4.89
C ILE A 4 -39.19 -22.03 -4.97
N GLU A 5 -38.84 -22.52 -6.16
CA GLU A 5 -37.47 -22.89 -6.50
C GLU A 5 -36.64 -21.61 -6.62
N SER A 6 -35.64 -21.47 -5.75
CA SER A 6 -34.61 -20.45 -5.86
C SER A 6 -33.79 -20.72 -7.14
N SER A 7 -34.04 -19.94 -8.17
CA SER A 7 -33.22 -19.91 -9.39
C SER A 7 -31.82 -19.41 -9.03
N VAL A 8 -30.87 -20.35 -8.92
CA VAL A 8 -29.45 -20.05 -9.02
C VAL A 8 -29.22 -19.50 -10.43
N ASN A 9 -28.91 -18.21 -10.54
CA ASN A 9 -28.66 -17.52 -11.80
C ASN A 9 -27.57 -18.25 -12.61
N ALA A 10 -27.95 -18.87 -13.73
CA ALA A 10 -27.05 -19.54 -14.66
C ALA A 10 -26.05 -18.59 -15.39
N ASN A 11 -26.17 -17.27 -15.18
CA ASN A 11 -25.31 -16.26 -15.79
C ASN A 11 -23.95 -16.04 -15.11
N ASP A 12 -23.71 -16.60 -13.92
CA ASP A 12 -22.42 -16.45 -13.22
C ASP A 12 -21.29 -17.29 -13.85
N SER A 13 -21.62 -18.14 -14.83
CA SER A 13 -20.66 -19.03 -15.53
C SER A 13 -20.02 -18.42 -16.79
N ALA A 14 -20.55 -17.32 -17.33
CA ALA A 14 -20.11 -16.78 -18.62
C ALA A 14 -18.83 -15.93 -18.55
N ARG A 15 -18.48 -15.40 -17.36
CA ARG A 15 -17.33 -14.49 -17.16
C ARG A 15 -16.61 -14.73 -15.83
N PRO A 16 -15.97 -15.89 -15.62
CA PRO A 16 -15.36 -16.26 -14.34
C PRO A 16 -14.21 -15.33 -13.89
N TRP A 17 -13.71 -14.46 -14.77
CA TRP A 17 -12.70 -13.46 -14.43
C TRP A 17 -13.24 -12.28 -13.60
N GLN A 18 -14.56 -12.03 -13.59
CA GLN A 18 -15.14 -10.89 -12.87
C GLN A 18 -15.02 -11.03 -11.35
N SER A 19 -15.06 -12.26 -10.84
CA SER A 19 -14.85 -12.56 -9.42
C SER A 19 -13.37 -12.66 -9.04
N TYR A 20 -12.44 -12.75 -10.01
CA TYR A 20 -11.01 -12.91 -9.76
C TYR A 20 -10.31 -11.58 -9.41
N ASN A 21 -10.49 -11.16 -8.16
CA ASN A 21 -9.92 -9.93 -7.63
C ASN A 21 -8.52 -10.18 -7.06
N THR A 22 -7.47 -9.79 -7.79
CA THR A 22 -6.07 -9.94 -7.36
C THR A 22 -5.41 -8.58 -7.16
N VAL A 23 -4.22 -8.58 -6.56
CA VAL A 23 -3.41 -7.35 -6.48
C VAL A 23 -3.14 -6.79 -7.89
N TYR A 24 -3.11 -7.63 -8.93
CA TYR A 24 -2.81 -7.24 -10.31
C TYR A 24 -3.95 -6.46 -10.99
N THR A 25 -5.17 -6.52 -10.47
CA THR A 25 -6.36 -5.92 -11.09
C THR A 25 -6.84 -4.65 -10.38
N THR A 26 -6.15 -4.23 -9.30
CA THR A 26 -6.48 -2.98 -8.61
C THR A 26 -6.02 -1.75 -9.42
N ALA A 27 -6.67 -0.60 -9.26
CA ALA A 27 -6.24 0.63 -9.91
C ALA A 27 -5.08 1.29 -9.13
N LYS A 28 -4.15 1.93 -9.84
CA LYS A 28 -3.11 2.83 -9.30
C LYS A 28 -3.17 4.17 -10.04
N ALA A 29 -2.49 5.18 -9.52
CA ALA A 29 -2.33 6.47 -10.21
C ALA A 29 -1.78 6.27 -11.64
N GLY A 30 -2.34 6.97 -12.61
CA GLY A 30 -1.99 6.83 -14.03
C GLY A 30 -2.63 5.64 -14.75
N MET A 31 -3.67 5.01 -14.17
CA MET A 31 -4.43 3.92 -14.79
C MET A 31 -5.87 4.33 -15.15
N GLU A 32 -6.11 5.63 -15.30
CA GLU A 32 -7.39 6.16 -15.77
C GLU A 32 -7.64 5.71 -17.23
N GLY A 33 -8.88 5.30 -17.52
CA GLY A 33 -9.25 4.82 -18.86
C GLY A 33 -8.77 3.41 -19.24
N VAL A 34 -8.08 2.70 -18.34
CA VAL A 34 -7.69 1.29 -18.59
C VAL A 34 -8.92 0.41 -18.74
N ASP A 35 -8.94 -0.44 -19.76
CA ASP A 35 -9.94 -1.51 -19.92
C ASP A 35 -9.75 -2.58 -18.83
N LYS A 36 -10.44 -2.37 -17.70
CA LYS A 36 -10.37 -3.24 -16.53
C LYS A 36 -10.82 -4.66 -16.83
N GLU A 37 -11.82 -4.84 -17.69
CA GLU A 37 -12.34 -6.16 -18.03
C GLU A 37 -11.32 -6.95 -18.84
N LYS A 38 -10.67 -6.32 -19.84
CA LYS A 38 -9.57 -6.94 -20.59
C LYS A 38 -8.42 -7.35 -19.67
N VAL A 39 -8.01 -6.46 -18.76
CA VAL A 39 -6.94 -6.76 -17.80
C VAL A 39 -7.31 -7.94 -16.90
N GLN A 40 -8.50 -7.93 -16.30
CA GLN A 40 -8.99 -9.02 -15.45
C GLN A 40 -9.04 -10.34 -16.20
N ARG A 41 -9.57 -10.35 -17.43
CA ARG A 41 -9.64 -11.55 -18.27
C ARG A 41 -8.26 -12.12 -18.56
N ILE A 42 -7.31 -11.31 -19.03
CA ILE A 42 -5.94 -11.77 -19.34
C ILE A 42 -5.25 -12.29 -18.08
N VAL A 43 -5.35 -11.56 -16.96
CA VAL A 43 -4.76 -11.97 -15.69
C VAL A 43 -5.35 -13.31 -15.22
N TYR A 44 -6.66 -13.49 -15.33
CA TYR A 44 -7.33 -14.74 -14.98
C TYR A 44 -6.88 -15.89 -15.89
N GLU A 45 -6.95 -15.73 -17.21
CA GLU A 45 -6.58 -16.75 -18.19
C GLU A 45 -5.14 -17.23 -18.02
N MET A 46 -4.21 -16.30 -17.75
CA MET A 46 -2.81 -16.64 -17.53
C MET A 46 -2.51 -17.23 -16.15
N SER A 47 -3.39 -17.02 -15.18
CA SER A 47 -3.21 -17.53 -13.81
C SER A 47 -3.90 -18.88 -13.62
N LYS A 48 -5.06 -19.10 -14.26
CA LYS A 48 -5.95 -20.24 -14.02
C LYS A 48 -5.20 -21.57 -14.10
N GLY A 49 -5.43 -22.43 -13.10
CA GLY A 49 -4.83 -23.76 -13.03
C GLY A 49 -3.40 -23.82 -12.52
N SER A 50 -2.69 -22.69 -12.41
CA SER A 50 -1.36 -22.64 -11.80
C SER A 50 -1.38 -22.97 -10.31
N LYS A 51 -0.24 -23.41 -9.76
CA LYS A 51 -0.07 -23.61 -8.31
C LYS A 51 -0.32 -22.33 -7.52
N TYR A 52 0.07 -21.17 -8.07
CA TYR A 52 -0.19 -19.87 -7.48
C TYR A 52 -1.69 -19.57 -7.38
N PHE A 53 -2.43 -19.80 -8.47
CA PHE A 53 -3.87 -19.57 -8.52
C PHE A 53 -4.62 -20.42 -7.47
N LYS A 54 -4.31 -21.71 -7.39
CA LYS A 54 -4.88 -22.61 -6.37
C LYS A 54 -4.58 -22.14 -4.94
N ASN A 55 -3.39 -21.58 -4.71
CA ASN A 55 -3.05 -21.01 -3.41
C ASN A 55 -3.87 -19.76 -3.08
N GLU A 56 -4.09 -18.89 -4.07
CA GLU A 56 -4.95 -17.72 -3.90
C GLU A 56 -6.42 -18.12 -3.66
N GLU A 57 -6.94 -19.15 -4.34
CA GLU A 57 -8.28 -19.71 -4.06
C GLU A 57 -8.41 -20.20 -2.62
N ARG A 58 -7.39 -20.90 -2.09
CA ARG A 58 -7.38 -21.34 -0.68
C ARG A 58 -7.40 -20.16 0.30
N LYS A 59 -6.61 -19.11 0.02
CA LYS A 59 -6.60 -17.89 0.86
C LYS A 59 -7.94 -17.17 0.82
N GLU A 60 -8.57 -17.12 -0.35
CA GLU A 60 -9.89 -16.52 -0.52
C GLU A 60 -10.98 -17.31 0.22
N ALA A 61 -10.98 -18.64 0.12
CA ALA A 61 -11.89 -19.50 0.89
C ALA A 61 -11.73 -19.30 2.41
N TYR A 62 -10.48 -19.25 2.91
CA TYR A 62 -10.22 -18.96 4.32
C TYR A 62 -10.74 -17.58 4.76
N MET A 63 -10.56 -16.57 3.91
CA MET A 63 -11.06 -15.22 4.17
C MET A 63 -12.60 -15.18 4.20
N ASN A 64 -13.27 -15.88 3.29
CA ASN A 64 -14.73 -15.98 3.26
C ASN A 64 -15.27 -16.66 4.52
N GLN A 65 -14.66 -17.78 4.93
CA GLN A 65 -15.00 -18.46 6.19
C GLN A 65 -14.83 -17.53 7.40
N LYS A 66 -13.76 -16.72 7.43
CA LYS A 66 -13.54 -15.73 8.49
C LYS A 66 -14.64 -14.66 8.50
N VAL A 67 -15.04 -14.16 7.33
CA VAL A 67 -16.14 -13.18 7.21
C VAL A 67 -17.47 -13.78 7.69
N GLU A 68 -17.78 -15.01 7.31
CA GLU A 68 -18.99 -15.72 7.77
C GLU A 68 -19.01 -15.94 9.28
N SER A 69 -17.87 -16.30 9.86
CA SER A 69 -17.70 -16.42 11.31
C SER A 69 -17.98 -15.10 12.02
N MET A 70 -17.44 -13.98 11.50
CA MET A 70 -17.68 -12.65 12.05
C MET A 70 -19.15 -12.22 11.91
N ARG A 71 -19.81 -12.53 10.78
CA ARG A 71 -21.26 -12.29 10.61
C ARG A 71 -22.09 -13.09 11.62
N SER A 72 -21.71 -14.34 11.88
CA SER A 72 -22.37 -15.18 12.88
C SER A 72 -22.15 -14.67 14.31
N GLN A 73 -21.00 -14.06 14.61
CA GLN A 73 -20.78 -13.37 15.89
C GLN A 73 -21.70 -12.16 16.03
N LEU A 74 -21.83 -11.33 14.98
CA LEU A 74 -22.73 -10.17 14.98
C LEU A 74 -24.19 -10.57 15.14
N ALA A 75 -24.64 -11.63 14.47
CA ALA A 75 -26.03 -12.10 14.54
C ALA A 75 -26.43 -12.57 15.96
N LYS A 76 -25.46 -12.85 16.83
CA LYS A 76 -25.69 -13.24 18.23
C LYS A 76 -25.76 -12.04 19.18
N LEU A 77 -25.40 -10.83 18.73
CA LEU A 77 -25.42 -9.64 19.58
C LEU A 77 -26.87 -9.24 19.87
N THR A 78 -27.18 -9.10 21.15
CA THR A 78 -28.47 -8.57 21.60
C THR A 78 -28.49 -7.04 21.49
N PRO A 79 -29.68 -6.40 21.53
CA PRO A 79 -29.76 -4.95 21.63
C PRO A 79 -29.00 -4.37 22.85
N LEU A 80 -28.88 -5.13 23.93
CA LEU A 80 -28.11 -4.74 25.12
C LEU A 80 -26.61 -4.74 24.83
N ASP A 81 -26.09 -5.75 24.14
CA ASP A 81 -24.69 -5.82 23.73
C ASP A 81 -24.33 -4.68 22.78
N ILE A 82 -25.20 -4.41 21.80
CA ILE A 82 -25.01 -3.30 20.85
C ILE A 82 -24.98 -1.97 21.60
N SER A 83 -25.89 -1.74 22.55
CA SER A 83 -25.90 -0.53 23.38
C SER A 83 -24.64 -0.41 24.25
N HIS A 84 -24.15 -1.52 24.80
CA HIS A 84 -22.90 -1.55 25.55
C HIS A 84 -21.70 -1.15 24.68
N HIS A 85 -21.56 -1.75 23.49
CA HIS A 85 -20.49 -1.41 22.56
C HIS A 85 -20.62 -0.01 21.98
N GLN A 86 -21.83 0.53 21.81
CA GLN A 86 -22.03 1.92 21.42
C GLN A 86 -21.46 2.87 22.47
N LYS A 87 -21.70 2.63 23.76
CA LYS A 87 -21.12 3.46 24.83
C LYS A 87 -19.58 3.41 24.82
N ILE A 88 -19.00 2.25 24.54
CA ILE A 88 -17.54 2.09 24.38
C ILE A 88 -17.05 2.92 23.19
N ALA A 89 -17.73 2.79 22.04
CA ALA A 89 -17.40 3.52 20.83
C ALA A 89 -17.49 5.03 21.03
N ASP A 90 -18.59 5.55 21.59
CA ASP A 90 -18.81 6.97 21.83
C ASP A 90 -17.72 7.55 22.75
N LYS A 91 -17.43 6.86 23.86
CA LYS A 91 -16.34 7.24 24.76
C LYS A 91 -15.02 7.29 24.00
N ARG A 92 -14.73 6.28 23.17
CA ARG A 92 -13.46 6.20 22.46
C ARG A 92 -13.34 7.25 21.35
N ILE A 93 -14.41 7.53 20.63
CA ILE A 93 -14.49 8.59 19.63
C ILE A 93 -14.20 9.95 20.29
N LEU A 94 -14.80 10.24 21.45
CA LEU A 94 -14.52 11.47 22.19
C LEU A 94 -13.06 11.56 22.63
N GLU A 95 -12.49 10.48 23.17
CA GLU A 95 -11.08 10.44 23.57
C GLU A 95 -10.13 10.65 22.38
N LEU A 96 -10.41 10.02 21.24
CA LEU A 96 -9.61 10.18 20.03
C LEU A 96 -9.75 11.58 19.46
N GLU A 97 -10.97 12.11 19.39
CA GLU A 97 -11.23 13.47 18.89
C GLU A 97 -10.54 14.54 19.75
N ALA A 98 -10.48 14.33 21.06
CA ALA A 98 -9.74 15.22 21.97
C ALA A 98 -8.22 15.26 21.70
N THR A 99 -7.66 14.27 20.99
CA THR A 99 -6.25 14.28 20.55
C THR A 99 -6.02 14.97 19.21
N ARG A 100 -7.06 15.53 18.58
CA ARG A 100 -6.93 16.21 17.29
C ARG A 100 -5.98 17.39 17.40
N ASP A 101 -4.93 17.34 16.59
CA ASP A 101 -3.96 18.41 16.42
C ASP A 101 -4.01 18.89 14.97
N LEU A 102 -4.36 20.17 14.77
CA LEU A 102 -4.38 20.84 13.47
C LEU A 102 -3.30 21.96 13.39
N SER A 103 -2.39 22.01 14.38
CA SER A 103 -1.34 23.03 14.41
C SER A 103 -0.16 22.72 13.48
N ARG A 104 -0.04 21.46 13.03
CA ARG A 104 1.07 20.98 12.19
C ARG A 104 0.70 20.99 10.71
N ILE A 105 1.67 21.33 9.87
CA ILE A 105 1.58 21.27 8.41
C ILE A 105 2.49 20.13 7.96
N TRP A 106 1.88 18.97 7.67
CA TRP A 106 2.59 17.81 7.17
C TRP A 106 2.59 17.78 5.66
N LEU A 107 3.76 17.52 5.08
CA LEU A 107 3.96 17.36 3.66
C LEU A 107 4.47 15.94 3.39
N HIS A 108 3.76 15.20 2.54
CA HIS A 108 4.21 13.91 2.04
C HIS A 108 4.66 14.07 0.59
N VAL A 109 5.87 13.59 0.26
CA VAL A 109 6.42 13.59 -1.10
C VAL A 109 6.56 12.17 -1.58
N ASP A 110 6.21 11.94 -2.85
CA ASP A 110 6.30 10.62 -3.51
C ASP A 110 6.78 10.81 -4.96
N MET A 111 7.96 10.29 -5.28
CA MET A 111 8.58 10.42 -6.61
C MET A 111 7.76 9.66 -7.68
N ASP A 112 7.53 10.28 -8.83
CA ASP A 112 6.62 9.72 -9.82
C ASP A 112 7.25 8.57 -10.62
N ALA A 113 6.71 7.36 -10.43
CA ALA A 113 7.21 6.14 -11.08
C ALA A 113 8.74 5.97 -10.93
N PHE A 114 9.27 6.26 -9.74
CA PHE A 114 10.68 6.52 -9.44
C PHE A 114 11.70 5.73 -10.27
N TYR A 115 11.77 4.39 -10.13
CA TYR A 115 12.80 3.62 -10.85
C TYR A 115 12.65 3.73 -12.37
N ALA A 116 11.42 3.74 -12.90
CA ALA A 116 11.18 3.89 -14.32
C ALA A 116 11.55 5.29 -14.82
N ALA A 117 11.31 6.32 -14.02
CA ALA A 117 11.71 7.69 -14.31
C ALA A 117 13.24 7.84 -14.32
N VAL A 118 13.95 7.24 -13.36
CA VAL A 118 15.42 7.18 -13.32
C VAL A 118 15.98 6.49 -14.57
N GLU A 119 15.45 5.33 -14.94
CA GLU A 119 15.93 4.64 -16.15
C GLU A 119 15.63 5.42 -17.43
N THR A 120 14.50 6.12 -17.50
CA THR A 120 14.15 6.99 -18.64
C THR A 120 15.07 8.21 -18.73
N LEU A 121 15.45 8.78 -17.59
CA LEU A 121 16.40 9.89 -17.51
C LEU A 121 17.79 9.45 -17.99
N CYS A 122 18.26 8.28 -17.53
CA CYS A 122 19.57 7.75 -17.93
C CYS A 122 19.61 7.21 -19.37
N ASN A 123 18.46 6.82 -19.94
CA ASN A 123 18.35 6.36 -21.31
C ASN A 123 17.16 7.03 -22.03
N PRO A 124 17.39 8.16 -22.71
CA PRO A 124 16.34 8.91 -23.40
C PRO A 124 15.58 8.12 -24.48
N SER A 125 16.13 7.01 -24.99
CA SER A 125 15.44 6.16 -25.97
C SER A 125 14.19 5.44 -25.43
N LEU A 126 14.02 5.44 -24.10
CA LEU A 126 12.86 4.89 -23.39
C LEU A 126 11.70 5.88 -23.28
N LYS A 127 11.94 7.18 -23.51
CA LYS A 127 10.93 8.23 -23.36
C LYS A 127 9.75 7.99 -24.30
N GLY A 128 8.54 8.05 -23.77
CA GLY A 128 7.30 7.84 -24.51
C GLY A 128 7.01 6.38 -24.89
N LYS A 129 7.83 5.41 -24.47
CA LYS A 129 7.61 3.97 -24.71
C LYS A 129 7.12 3.30 -23.45
N PRO A 130 6.21 2.31 -23.53
CA PRO A 130 5.81 1.54 -22.35
C PRO A 130 7.01 0.71 -21.85
N MET A 131 7.40 0.93 -20.59
CA MET A 131 8.49 0.19 -19.96
C MET A 131 8.20 -0.17 -18.50
N ALA A 132 8.88 -1.21 -18.04
CA ALA A 132 8.83 -1.67 -16.66
C ALA A 132 10.23 -2.01 -16.15
N VAL A 133 10.50 -1.63 -14.90
CA VAL A 133 11.71 -2.03 -14.18
C VAL A 133 11.43 -3.34 -13.44
N GLY A 134 12.26 -4.35 -13.67
CA GLY A 134 12.11 -5.67 -13.07
C GLY A 134 12.53 -6.78 -14.02
N SER A 135 11.79 -7.88 -13.98
CA SER A 135 12.05 -9.07 -14.80
C SER A 135 10.75 -9.70 -15.30
N MET A 136 10.88 -10.75 -16.10
CA MET A 136 9.73 -11.59 -16.48
C MET A 136 9.02 -12.22 -15.28
N SER A 137 9.74 -12.43 -14.17
CA SER A 137 9.17 -13.01 -12.96
C SER A 137 8.37 -11.99 -12.14
N MET A 138 8.86 -10.75 -12.05
CA MET A 138 8.21 -9.71 -11.24
C MET A 138 8.62 -8.30 -11.66
N ILE A 139 7.65 -7.40 -11.71
CA ILE A 139 7.84 -5.96 -11.96
C ILE A 139 7.93 -5.20 -10.64
N SER A 140 8.99 -4.40 -10.49
CA SER A 140 9.16 -3.46 -9.38
C SER A 140 8.32 -2.20 -9.58
N THR A 141 8.39 -1.59 -10.75
CA THR A 141 7.56 -0.44 -11.15
C THR A 141 7.39 -0.36 -12.66
N ALA A 142 6.40 0.39 -13.11
CA ALA A 142 6.12 0.65 -14.52
C ALA A 142 5.87 2.15 -14.73
N ASN A 143 6.33 2.67 -15.88
CA ASN A 143 6.06 4.06 -16.25
C ASN A 143 4.57 4.28 -16.58
N TYR A 144 4.18 5.55 -16.70
CA TYR A 144 2.78 5.92 -16.94
C TYR A 144 2.28 5.44 -18.30
N GLU A 145 3.15 5.33 -19.30
CA GLU A 145 2.85 4.79 -20.62
C GLU A 145 2.44 3.31 -20.53
N ALA A 146 3.18 2.48 -19.78
CA ALA A 146 2.83 1.08 -19.57
C ALA A 146 1.56 0.92 -18.69
N ARG A 147 1.34 1.81 -17.72
CA ARG A 147 0.16 1.77 -16.84
C ARG A 147 -1.17 1.90 -17.60
N LYS A 148 -1.20 2.59 -18.74
CA LYS A 148 -2.36 2.68 -19.65
C LYS A 148 -2.80 1.33 -20.21
N PHE A 149 -1.95 0.31 -20.18
CA PHE A 149 -2.27 -1.06 -20.60
C PHE A 149 -2.67 -1.98 -19.44
N GLY A 150 -2.68 -1.46 -18.21
CA GLY A 150 -2.88 -2.27 -17.00
C GLY A 150 -1.59 -2.77 -16.35
N VAL A 151 -0.41 -2.49 -16.93
CA VAL A 151 0.89 -2.93 -16.38
C VAL A 151 1.20 -2.16 -15.10
N ARG A 152 1.66 -2.86 -14.06
CA ARG A 152 1.90 -2.25 -12.74
C ARG A 152 2.92 -2.99 -11.90
N ALA A 153 3.37 -2.32 -10.85
CA ALA A 153 4.17 -2.92 -9.79
C ALA A 153 3.50 -4.16 -9.18
N ALA A 154 4.34 -5.11 -8.79
CA ALA A 154 3.99 -6.44 -8.26
C ALA A 154 3.28 -7.38 -9.25
N MET A 155 3.16 -7.02 -10.53
CA MET A 155 2.66 -7.92 -11.57
C MET A 155 3.82 -8.78 -12.13
N PRO A 156 3.61 -10.08 -12.41
CA PRO A 156 4.58 -10.88 -13.15
C PRO A 156 4.81 -10.32 -14.55
N GLY A 157 6.07 -10.21 -14.97
CA GLY A 157 6.44 -9.62 -16.26
C GLY A 157 5.87 -10.37 -17.47
N PHE A 158 5.73 -11.69 -17.39
CA PHE A 158 5.11 -12.47 -18.48
C PHE A 158 3.62 -12.12 -18.67
N ILE A 159 2.88 -11.78 -17.61
CA ILE A 159 1.50 -11.29 -17.70
C ILE A 159 1.48 -9.89 -18.29
N ALA A 160 2.36 -9.01 -17.80
CA ALA A 160 2.47 -7.64 -18.30
C ALA A 160 2.79 -7.59 -19.81
N ARG A 161 3.65 -8.49 -20.31
CA ARG A 161 3.95 -8.59 -21.74
C ARG A 161 2.76 -9.07 -22.57
N ARG A 162 1.83 -9.83 -21.97
CA ARG A 162 0.58 -10.19 -22.64
C ARG A 162 -0.39 -9.00 -22.72
N LEU A 163 -0.37 -8.12 -21.72
CA LEU A 163 -1.14 -6.87 -21.72
C LEU A 163 -0.59 -5.84 -22.72
N CYS A 164 0.75 -5.76 -22.82
CA CYS A 164 1.49 -4.83 -23.67
C CYS A 164 2.66 -5.59 -24.35
N PRO A 165 2.47 -6.12 -25.57
CA PRO A 165 3.49 -6.87 -26.30
C PRO A 165 4.80 -6.11 -26.54
N GLU A 166 4.69 -4.79 -26.72
CA GLU A 166 5.79 -3.84 -26.94
C GLU A 166 6.49 -3.39 -25.65
N LEU A 167 6.12 -3.95 -24.48
CA LEU A 167 6.66 -3.57 -23.18
C LEU A 167 8.17 -3.85 -23.08
N ILE A 168 8.93 -2.79 -22.81
CA ILE A 168 10.38 -2.86 -22.60
C ILE A 168 10.66 -3.20 -21.13
N PHE A 169 11.51 -4.19 -20.89
CA PHE A 169 11.96 -4.54 -19.55
C PHE A 169 13.36 -4.01 -19.30
N VAL A 170 13.53 -3.29 -18.19
CA VAL A 170 14.82 -2.79 -17.72
C VAL A 170 15.16 -3.47 -16.40
N PRO A 171 16.38 -4.05 -16.25
CA PRO A 171 16.81 -4.62 -14.98
C PRO A 171 16.85 -3.58 -13.84
N VAL A 172 16.71 -4.06 -12.62
CA VAL A 172 16.81 -3.22 -11.41
C VAL A 172 18.27 -2.79 -11.20
N ASP A 173 18.49 -1.49 -10.95
CA ASP A 173 19.79 -0.93 -10.57
C ASP A 173 19.68 -0.10 -9.28
N PHE A 174 19.85 -0.77 -8.13
CA PHE A 174 19.77 -0.10 -6.83
C PHE A 174 20.88 0.93 -6.61
N LYS A 175 22.01 0.88 -7.32
CA LYS A 175 23.05 1.90 -7.17
C LYS A 175 22.54 3.24 -7.69
N LYS A 176 21.91 3.25 -8.88
CA LYS A 176 21.27 4.45 -9.43
C LYS A 176 20.14 4.94 -8.52
N TYR A 177 19.29 4.04 -8.04
CA TYR A 177 18.10 4.44 -7.26
C TYR A 177 18.49 5.04 -5.91
N ASN A 178 19.50 4.49 -5.23
CA ASN A 178 20.04 5.10 -4.01
C ASN A 178 20.67 6.47 -4.31
N TYR A 179 21.44 6.60 -5.39
CA TYR A 179 22.04 7.88 -5.78
C TYR A 179 21.00 9.00 -5.95
N TYR A 180 19.95 8.76 -6.74
CA TYR A 180 18.89 9.76 -6.92
C TYR A 180 18.05 9.98 -5.66
N SER A 181 17.83 8.94 -4.85
CA SER A 181 17.16 9.07 -3.56
C SER A 181 17.95 9.99 -2.62
N ASP A 182 19.27 9.84 -2.57
CA ASP A 182 20.14 10.67 -1.74
C ASP A 182 20.17 12.13 -2.22
N LEU A 183 20.14 12.38 -3.53
CA LEU A 183 19.99 13.74 -4.06
C LEU A 183 18.64 14.36 -3.65
N THR A 184 17.54 13.64 -3.83
CA THR A 184 16.21 14.09 -3.43
C THR A 184 16.15 14.37 -1.91
N ARG A 185 16.76 13.50 -1.09
CA ARG A 185 16.79 13.66 0.37
C ARG A 185 17.58 14.88 0.82
N LYS A 186 18.63 15.29 0.10
CA LYS A 186 19.34 16.56 0.38
C LYS A 186 18.41 17.76 0.24
N VAL A 187 17.56 17.78 -0.80
CA VAL A 187 16.53 18.82 -0.95
C VAL A 187 15.56 18.78 0.21
N PHE A 188 15.10 17.60 0.64
CA PHE A 188 14.15 17.48 1.76
C PHE A 188 14.71 18.04 3.08
N GLN A 189 16.02 17.87 3.34
CA GLN A 189 16.68 18.37 4.54
C GLN A 189 16.63 19.90 4.68
N GLU A 190 16.47 20.64 3.58
CA GLU A 190 16.34 22.10 3.60
C GLU A 190 14.99 22.55 4.18
N TYR A 191 13.96 21.71 4.05
CA TYR A 191 12.59 21.99 4.52
C TYR A 191 12.29 21.38 5.88
N ASP A 192 12.83 20.19 6.15
CA ASP A 192 12.75 19.52 7.45
C ASP A 192 14.02 18.68 7.68
N PRO A 193 14.95 19.09 8.57
CA PRO A 193 16.16 18.32 8.85
C PRO A 193 15.89 16.98 9.53
N ASN A 194 14.69 16.78 10.10
CA ASN A 194 14.28 15.57 10.80
C ASN A 194 13.21 14.77 10.03
N PHE A 195 13.12 14.99 8.71
CA PHE A 195 12.14 14.30 7.88
C PHE A 195 12.23 12.77 8.01
N LEU A 196 11.10 12.11 7.79
CA LEU A 196 11.00 10.65 7.81
C LEU A 196 10.99 10.09 6.39
N ALA A 197 12.10 9.48 5.97
CA ALA A 197 12.14 8.66 4.77
C ALA A 197 11.36 7.35 5.00
N ALA A 198 10.28 7.14 4.24
CA ALA A 198 9.50 5.89 4.26
C ALA A 198 10.08 4.82 3.33
N SER A 199 10.65 5.26 2.19
CA SER A 199 11.28 4.42 1.18
C SER A 199 12.41 5.20 0.47
N LEU A 200 12.85 4.73 -0.70
CA LEU A 200 13.76 5.49 -1.57
C LEU A 200 13.06 6.67 -2.24
N ASP A 201 11.76 6.57 -2.46
CA ASP A 201 10.95 7.53 -3.22
C ASP A 201 9.92 8.31 -2.41
N GLU A 202 9.73 7.98 -1.13
CA GLU A 202 8.70 8.59 -0.30
C GLU A 202 9.25 9.13 1.03
N ALA A 203 8.76 10.31 1.43
CA ALA A 203 9.13 10.95 2.69
C ALA A 203 7.98 11.78 3.29
N TYR A 204 8.00 11.91 4.61
CA TYR A 204 7.14 12.81 5.39
C TYR A 204 7.99 13.93 5.99
N LEU A 205 7.59 15.16 5.75
CA LEU A 205 8.24 16.37 6.24
C LEU A 205 7.25 17.15 7.10
N ASP A 206 7.71 17.64 8.24
CA ASP A 206 6.96 18.59 9.06
C ASP A 206 7.41 20.02 8.72
N ILE A 207 6.72 20.63 7.76
CA ILE A 207 7.08 21.95 7.23
C ILE A 207 6.53 23.10 8.06
N THR A 208 5.97 22.83 9.25
CA THR A 208 5.35 23.85 10.11
C THR A 208 6.29 25.00 10.41
N ASN A 209 7.52 24.70 10.85
CA ASN A 209 8.50 25.73 11.21
C ASN A 209 8.99 26.48 9.98
N PHE A 210 9.25 25.76 8.87
CA PHE A 210 9.67 26.36 7.61
C PHE A 210 8.63 27.36 7.08
N CYS A 211 7.35 26.98 7.09
CA CYS A 211 6.23 27.87 6.74
C CYS A 211 6.22 29.13 7.62
N ASN A 212 6.36 28.99 8.93
CA ASN A 212 6.35 30.12 9.87
C ASN A 212 7.55 31.06 9.65
N ASP A 213 8.75 30.52 9.51
CA ASP A 213 9.98 31.29 9.37
C ASP A 213 10.04 32.05 8.04
N LYS A 214 9.47 31.49 6.98
CA LYS A 214 9.44 32.08 5.63
C LYS A 214 8.17 32.87 5.34
N GLY A 215 7.14 32.78 6.19
CA GLY A 215 5.82 33.34 5.93
C GLY A 215 5.12 32.72 4.71
N MET A 216 5.39 31.45 4.43
CA MET A 216 4.86 30.72 3.27
C MET A 216 3.73 29.78 3.65
N ARG A 217 2.75 29.63 2.77
CA ARG A 217 1.68 28.63 2.89
C ARG A 217 2.20 27.25 2.46
N GLY A 218 1.55 26.20 2.96
CA GLY A 218 1.97 24.83 2.67
C GLY A 218 1.92 24.45 1.18
N ASP A 219 0.99 25.02 0.40
CA ASP A 219 0.94 24.87 -1.06
C ASP A 219 2.16 25.50 -1.75
N GLU A 220 2.60 26.67 -1.30
CA GLU A 220 3.78 27.35 -1.85
C GLU A 220 5.06 26.55 -1.56
N VAL A 221 5.20 26.05 -0.32
CA VAL A 221 6.34 25.19 0.05
C VAL A 221 6.34 23.88 -0.74
N ALA A 222 5.17 23.26 -0.95
CA ALA A 222 5.07 22.05 -1.76
C ALA A 222 5.46 22.27 -3.23
N GLU A 223 5.07 23.41 -3.81
CA GLU A 223 5.44 23.77 -5.18
C GLU A 223 6.94 24.04 -5.29
N GLU A 224 7.49 24.82 -4.37
CA GLU A 224 8.92 25.12 -4.32
C GLU A 224 9.77 23.85 -4.17
N LEU A 225 9.39 22.97 -3.24
CA LEU A 225 10.09 21.69 -3.03
C LEU A 225 10.08 20.84 -4.30
N ARG A 226 8.93 20.73 -4.99
CA ARG A 226 8.82 19.97 -6.24
C ARG A 226 9.69 20.55 -7.34
N VAL A 227 9.74 21.87 -7.47
CA VAL A 227 10.61 22.57 -8.42
C VAL A 227 12.09 22.30 -8.09
N ASN A 228 12.47 22.37 -6.82
CA ASN A 228 13.85 22.13 -6.39
C ASN A 228 14.27 20.67 -6.56
N VAL A 229 13.40 19.70 -6.27
CA VAL A 229 13.64 18.28 -6.60
C VAL A 229 13.87 18.10 -8.09
N HIS A 230 13.04 18.73 -8.93
CA HIS A 230 13.20 18.64 -10.39
C HIS A 230 14.50 19.27 -10.87
N LYS A 231 14.86 20.44 -10.33
CA LYS A 231 16.11 21.12 -10.66
C LYS A 231 17.34 20.29 -10.29
N GLU A 232 17.34 19.65 -9.13
CA GLU A 232 18.47 18.88 -8.62
C GLU A 232 18.60 17.51 -9.30
N THR A 233 17.47 16.87 -9.62
CA THR A 233 17.48 15.46 -10.06
C THR A 233 17.06 15.23 -11.51
N GLY A 234 16.37 16.19 -12.14
CA GLY A 234 15.67 16.00 -13.41
C GLY A 234 14.40 15.14 -13.32
N LEU A 235 14.03 14.66 -12.13
CA LEU A 235 12.86 13.81 -11.89
C LEU A 235 11.68 14.63 -11.35
N THR A 236 10.46 14.12 -11.45
CA THR A 236 9.28 14.77 -10.85
C THR A 236 8.80 14.03 -9.62
N CYS A 237 8.15 14.76 -8.73
CA CYS A 237 7.42 14.20 -7.59
C CYS A 237 6.05 14.85 -7.44
N SER A 238 5.18 14.10 -6.76
CA SER A 238 3.89 14.59 -6.30
C SER A 238 3.91 14.80 -4.80
N ALA A 239 3.15 15.78 -4.33
CA ALA A 239 3.13 16.20 -2.93
C ALA A 239 1.71 16.28 -2.35
N GLY A 240 1.55 15.93 -1.09
CA GLY A 240 0.30 16.07 -0.35
C GLY A 240 0.52 16.87 0.92
N VAL A 241 -0.23 17.94 1.12
CA VAL A 241 -0.16 18.78 2.31
C VAL A 241 -1.42 18.58 3.14
N ALA A 242 -1.26 18.27 4.43
CA ALA A 242 -2.39 18.03 5.33
C ALA A 242 -2.01 18.22 6.80
N PRO A 243 -2.98 18.15 7.73
CA PRO A 243 -2.71 18.35 9.16
C PRO A 243 -1.96 17.20 9.83
N ASN A 244 -1.91 16.03 9.20
CA ASN A 244 -1.25 14.83 9.75
C ASN A 244 -0.70 13.93 8.63
N ARG A 245 0.20 13.02 9.00
CA ARG A 245 0.89 12.12 8.07
C ARG A 245 -0.05 11.21 7.27
N LEU A 246 -1.13 10.72 7.88
CA LEU A 246 -2.08 9.84 7.21
C LEU A 246 -2.76 10.56 6.05
N LEU A 247 -3.30 11.76 6.30
CA LEU A 247 -3.97 12.56 5.28
C LEU A 247 -2.99 13.09 4.24
N ALA A 248 -1.77 13.48 4.64
CA ALA A 248 -0.76 13.96 3.69
C ALA A 248 -0.41 12.89 2.65
N LYS A 249 -0.25 11.63 3.08
CA LYS A 249 -0.04 10.49 2.18
C LYS A 249 -1.21 10.25 1.22
N VAL A 250 -2.45 10.38 1.70
CA VAL A 250 -3.62 10.27 0.82
C VAL A 250 -3.61 11.40 -0.21
N CYS A 251 -3.33 12.64 0.22
CA CYS A 251 -3.32 13.81 -0.64
C CYS A 251 -2.28 13.72 -1.76
N SER A 252 -1.08 13.18 -1.48
CA SER A 252 -0.01 13.08 -2.49
C SER A 252 -0.35 12.17 -3.66
N ASP A 253 -1.32 11.26 -3.49
CA ASP A 253 -1.75 10.33 -4.54
C ASP A 253 -2.86 10.91 -5.44
N ILE A 254 -3.53 12.00 -5.05
CA ILE A 254 -4.72 12.52 -5.74
C ILE A 254 -4.36 13.09 -7.12
N ASN A 255 -3.36 13.97 -7.17
CA ASN A 255 -2.96 14.69 -8.38
C ASN A 255 -1.67 14.13 -8.99
N LYS A 256 -1.44 12.81 -8.89
CA LYS A 256 -0.30 12.14 -9.53
C LYS A 256 -0.53 11.96 -11.04
N PRO A 257 0.51 12.10 -11.89
CA PRO A 257 1.90 12.51 -11.58
C PRO A 257 2.11 14.03 -11.57
N ASN A 258 3.24 14.45 -10.99
CA ASN A 258 3.76 15.82 -11.00
C ASN A 258 2.70 16.87 -10.65
N GLY A 259 1.97 16.60 -9.58
CA GLY A 259 0.95 17.48 -9.04
C GLY A 259 0.91 17.42 -7.52
N GLN A 260 0.19 18.35 -6.92
CA GLN A 260 0.02 18.41 -5.47
C GLN A 260 -1.44 18.60 -5.07
N PHE A 261 -1.78 18.21 -3.85
CA PHE A 261 -3.08 18.45 -3.26
C PHE A 261 -2.91 18.95 -1.82
N VAL A 262 -3.69 19.96 -1.44
CA VAL A 262 -3.65 20.56 -0.10
C VAL A 262 -4.99 20.39 0.58
N LEU A 263 -4.98 19.71 1.72
CA LEU A 263 -6.09 19.64 2.65
C LEU A 263 -5.88 20.69 3.75
N PRO A 264 -6.75 21.70 3.88
CA PRO A 264 -6.61 22.73 4.90
C PRO A 264 -6.59 22.17 6.33
N ASN A 265 -5.88 22.89 7.22
CA ASN A 265 -5.86 22.65 8.66
C ASN A 265 -7.14 23.12 9.35
N ASP A 266 -8.27 22.63 8.85
CA ASP A 266 -9.59 22.91 9.38
C ASP A 266 -10.35 21.60 9.63
N ARG A 267 -11.05 21.52 10.75
CA ARG A 267 -11.76 20.31 11.16
C ARG A 267 -12.86 19.95 10.15
N MET A 268 -13.63 20.94 9.69
CA MET A 268 -14.75 20.69 8.77
C MET A 268 -14.23 20.23 7.41
N ALA A 269 -13.14 20.83 6.91
CA ALA A 269 -12.44 20.39 5.71
C ALA A 269 -11.95 18.94 5.83
N VAL A 270 -11.30 18.58 6.95
CA VAL A 270 -10.83 17.21 7.21
C VAL A 270 -11.99 16.21 7.23
N MET A 271 -13.06 16.51 7.96
CA MET A 271 -14.21 15.61 8.07
C MET A 271 -14.94 15.45 6.73
N THR A 272 -15.05 16.52 5.95
CA THR A 272 -15.66 16.49 4.60
C THR A 272 -14.81 15.66 3.64
N PHE A 273 -13.48 15.81 3.70
CA PHE A 273 -12.56 15.07 2.86
C PHE A 273 -12.58 13.57 3.17
N ILE A 274 -12.55 13.20 4.46
CA ILE A 274 -12.39 11.80 4.85
C ILE A 274 -13.69 10.99 4.68
N SER A 275 -14.87 11.59 4.88
CA SER A 275 -16.15 10.87 4.92
C SER A 275 -16.42 10.04 3.66
N SER A 276 -16.24 10.64 2.48
CA SER A 276 -16.49 10.01 1.18
C SER A 276 -15.35 9.11 0.68
N LEU A 277 -14.20 9.13 1.35
CA LEU A 277 -13.01 8.45 0.86
C LEU A 277 -13.17 6.93 0.99
N PRO A 278 -12.92 6.14 -0.08
CA PRO A 278 -12.91 4.69 0.01
C PRO A 278 -11.84 4.22 1.00
N ILE A 279 -12.20 3.27 1.87
CA ILE A 279 -11.29 2.77 2.93
C ILE A 279 -9.97 2.23 2.36
N ARG A 280 -9.97 1.74 1.12
CA ARG A 280 -8.80 1.19 0.45
C ARG A 280 -7.72 2.23 0.13
N LYS A 281 -8.06 3.52 0.16
CA LYS A 281 -7.11 4.62 -0.03
C LYS A 281 -6.30 4.93 1.25
N ILE A 282 -6.70 4.38 2.39
CA ILE A 282 -6.05 4.64 3.67
C ILE A 282 -4.85 3.71 3.87
N GLY A 283 -3.70 4.30 4.18
CA GLY A 283 -2.51 3.55 4.60
C GLY A 283 -2.82 2.64 5.79
N GLY A 284 -2.52 1.35 5.67
CA GLY A 284 -2.86 0.32 6.67
C GLY A 284 -4.10 -0.50 6.35
N ILE A 285 -4.96 -0.07 5.42
CA ILE A 285 -6.11 -0.86 4.94
C ILE A 285 -5.75 -1.57 3.64
N GLY A 286 -5.24 -2.79 3.77
CA GLY A 286 -4.93 -3.70 2.67
C GLY A 286 -6.16 -4.45 2.13
N LYS A 287 -5.98 -5.23 1.05
CA LYS A 287 -7.03 -6.07 0.43
C LYS A 287 -7.78 -6.93 1.47
N VAL A 288 -7.05 -7.55 2.41
CA VAL A 288 -7.64 -8.43 3.42
C VAL A 288 -8.53 -7.64 4.38
N THR A 289 -8.02 -6.54 4.93
CA THR A 289 -8.79 -5.69 5.87
C THR A 289 -10.01 -5.07 5.19
N GLU A 290 -9.85 -4.58 3.95
CA GLU A 290 -10.97 -4.07 3.13
C GLU A 290 -12.05 -5.15 2.95
N ASN A 291 -11.67 -6.36 2.56
CA ASN A 291 -12.62 -7.47 2.37
C ASN A 291 -13.32 -7.87 3.68
N ILE A 292 -12.62 -7.85 4.81
CA ILE A 292 -13.21 -8.14 6.12
C ILE A 292 -14.22 -7.04 6.49
N LEU A 293 -13.86 -5.77 6.36
CA LEU A 293 -14.73 -4.64 6.70
C LEU A 293 -15.97 -4.59 5.79
N LYS A 294 -15.79 -4.76 4.48
CA LYS A 294 -16.88 -4.83 3.50
C LYS A 294 -17.75 -6.07 3.71
N GLY A 295 -17.13 -7.22 3.87
CA GLY A 295 -17.81 -8.50 4.02
C GLY A 295 -18.59 -8.59 5.33
N ALA A 296 -17.94 -8.33 6.46
CA ALA A 296 -18.55 -8.50 7.79
C ALA A 296 -19.48 -7.34 8.16
N LEU A 297 -19.12 -6.10 7.82
CA LEU A 297 -19.83 -4.90 8.27
C LEU A 297 -20.45 -4.09 7.13
N GLY A 298 -20.16 -4.38 5.86
CA GLY A 298 -20.60 -3.53 4.75
C GLY A 298 -19.98 -2.14 4.79
N ILE A 299 -18.74 -2.01 5.28
CA ILE A 299 -18.00 -0.73 5.29
C ILE A 299 -17.16 -0.65 4.02
N THR A 300 -17.29 0.46 3.31
CA THR A 300 -16.65 0.80 2.05
C THR A 300 -16.07 2.22 2.05
N THR A 301 -16.65 3.14 2.82
CA THR A 301 -16.15 4.51 3.03
C THR A 301 -15.68 4.74 4.47
N CYS A 302 -14.90 5.80 4.70
CA CYS A 302 -14.41 6.09 6.05
C CYS A 302 -15.52 6.61 6.97
N GLU A 303 -16.57 7.25 6.45
CA GLU A 303 -17.74 7.66 7.25
C GLU A 303 -18.43 6.45 7.90
N GLU A 304 -18.59 5.37 7.14
CA GLU A 304 -19.24 4.15 7.61
C GLU A 304 -18.49 3.49 8.79
N MET A 305 -17.21 3.80 9.00
CA MET A 305 -16.46 3.39 10.18
C MET A 305 -17.05 3.97 11.47
N LEU A 306 -17.46 5.24 11.45
CA LEU A 306 -18.08 5.89 12.61
C LEU A 306 -19.53 5.43 12.78
N GLN A 307 -20.27 5.30 11.67
CA GLN A 307 -21.66 4.83 11.68
C GLN A 307 -21.79 3.40 12.25
N LYS A 308 -20.77 2.56 12.05
CA LYS A 308 -20.73 1.16 12.51
C LYS A 308 -19.75 0.93 13.66
N SER A 309 -19.44 1.99 14.40
CA SER A 309 -18.43 2.01 15.47
C SER A 309 -18.70 1.01 16.60
N SER A 310 -19.97 0.79 16.99
CA SER A 310 -20.36 -0.24 17.96
C SER A 310 -19.98 -1.64 17.49
N PHE A 311 -20.29 -1.99 16.23
CA PHE A 311 -19.91 -3.28 15.66
C PHE A 311 -18.40 -3.43 15.47
N ILE A 312 -17.69 -2.35 15.17
CA ILE A 312 -16.22 -2.34 15.15
C ILE A 312 -15.67 -2.68 16.54
N CYS A 313 -16.18 -2.05 17.59
CA CYS A 313 -15.75 -2.31 18.97
C CYS A 313 -16.14 -3.70 19.48
N ALA A 314 -17.19 -4.32 18.90
CA ALA A 314 -17.62 -5.67 19.25
C ALA A 314 -16.74 -6.77 18.61
N LEU A 315 -16.29 -6.56 17.36
CA LEU A 315 -15.61 -7.60 16.59
C LEU A 315 -14.09 -7.53 16.59
N PHE A 316 -13.53 -6.33 16.74
CA PHE A 316 -12.10 -6.11 16.55
C PHE A 316 -11.39 -5.87 17.88
N SER A 317 -10.10 -6.20 17.90
CA SER A 317 -9.24 -5.83 19.03
C SER A 317 -9.27 -4.31 19.24
N ARG A 318 -9.05 -3.85 20.48
CA ARG A 318 -9.00 -2.42 20.80
C ARG A 318 -8.06 -1.63 19.88
N SER A 319 -6.88 -2.16 19.56
CA SER A 319 -5.94 -1.49 18.66
C SER A 319 -6.48 -1.32 17.24
N SER A 320 -7.20 -2.32 16.73
CA SER A 320 -7.81 -2.25 15.39
C SER A 320 -9.01 -1.31 15.39
N ALA A 321 -9.85 -1.36 16.43
CA ALA A 321 -10.98 -0.46 16.60
C ALA A 321 -10.50 1.00 16.67
N ASP A 322 -9.50 1.29 17.51
CA ASP A 322 -8.90 2.62 17.62
C ASP A 322 -8.39 3.13 16.26
N PHE A 323 -7.68 2.28 15.51
CA PHE A 323 -7.22 2.62 14.17
C PHE A 323 -8.39 2.97 13.23
N PHE A 324 -9.43 2.14 13.18
CA PHE A 324 -10.58 2.40 12.30
C PHE A 324 -11.38 3.64 12.69
N LEU A 325 -11.55 3.89 13.99
CA LEU A 325 -12.22 5.10 14.48
C LEU A 325 -11.37 6.36 14.20
N SER A 326 -10.04 6.30 14.41
CA SER A 326 -9.14 7.37 14.01
C SER A 326 -9.23 7.67 12.51
N VAL A 327 -9.31 6.65 11.67
CA VAL A 327 -9.51 6.82 10.22
C VAL A 327 -10.84 7.51 9.93
N GLY A 328 -11.95 7.09 10.55
CA GLY A 328 -13.25 7.74 10.37
C GLY A 328 -13.27 9.22 10.81
N LEU A 329 -12.43 9.58 11.78
CA LEU A 329 -12.25 10.96 12.25
C LEU A 329 -11.19 11.74 11.44
N GLY A 330 -10.51 11.13 10.46
CA GLY A 330 -9.39 11.76 9.76
C GLY A 330 -8.20 12.07 10.67
N LEU A 331 -8.05 11.33 11.76
CA LEU A 331 -6.93 11.45 12.68
C LEU A 331 -5.74 10.64 12.19
N GLY A 332 -4.55 11.15 12.46
CA GLY A 332 -3.29 10.52 12.14
C GLY A 332 -2.21 11.05 13.04
N ARG A 333 -1.00 10.53 12.87
CA ARG A 333 0.15 10.96 13.66
C ARG A 333 0.60 12.37 13.26
N THR A 334 0.76 13.24 14.26
CA THR A 334 1.30 14.61 14.12
C THR A 334 2.64 14.81 14.83
N ASP A 335 3.10 13.80 15.57
CA ASP A 335 4.37 13.78 16.29
C ASP A 335 5.56 13.68 15.33
N THR A 336 6.63 14.43 15.65
CA THR A 336 7.94 14.23 15.03
C THR A 336 8.40 12.79 15.28
N PRO A 337 8.70 12.01 14.23
CA PRO A 337 9.04 10.60 14.39
C PRO A 337 10.31 10.44 15.23
N GLN A 338 10.24 9.62 16.27
CA GLN A 338 11.43 9.19 16.98
C GLN A 338 12.23 8.22 16.12
N VAL A 339 13.56 8.31 16.17
CA VAL A 339 14.45 7.34 15.53
C VAL A 339 14.20 5.97 16.16
N THR A 340 13.54 5.09 15.41
CA THR A 340 13.31 3.72 15.87
C THR A 340 14.46 2.83 15.43
N LEU A 341 15.02 2.06 16.37
CA LEU A 341 15.99 1.02 16.04
C LEU A 341 15.34 -0.08 15.19
N ARG A 342 16.10 -0.61 14.23
CA ARG A 342 15.69 -1.74 13.40
C ARG A 342 15.37 -2.94 14.29
N LYS A 343 14.24 -3.60 14.03
CA LYS A 343 13.75 -4.75 14.83
C LYS A 343 14.15 -6.12 14.27
N SER A 344 14.34 -6.20 12.95
CA SER A 344 14.77 -7.42 12.26
C SER A 344 15.53 -7.07 10.98
N ILE A 345 16.38 -8.00 10.54
CA ILE A 345 17.07 -7.99 9.25
C ILE A 345 16.98 -9.40 8.69
N SER A 346 16.74 -9.53 7.39
CA SER A 346 16.55 -10.83 6.73
C SER A 346 17.10 -10.83 5.32
N ASN A 347 17.40 -12.02 4.82
CA ASN A 347 17.74 -12.27 3.42
C ASN A 347 16.89 -13.45 2.93
N GLU A 348 16.26 -13.31 1.76
CA GLU A 348 15.46 -14.37 1.16
C GLU A 348 15.64 -14.44 -0.35
N ARG A 349 15.53 -15.64 -0.91
CA ARG A 349 15.64 -15.85 -2.36
C ARG A 349 14.61 -16.84 -2.86
N THR A 350 13.93 -16.49 -3.95
CA THR A 350 13.11 -17.43 -4.72
C THR A 350 13.97 -18.07 -5.81
N PHE A 351 13.84 -19.38 -5.99
CA PHE A 351 14.55 -20.19 -6.98
C PHE A 351 13.61 -21.27 -7.54
N SER A 352 14.06 -22.00 -8.56
CA SER A 352 13.29 -23.12 -9.14
C SER A 352 13.01 -24.20 -8.09
N PRO A 353 11.81 -24.83 -8.09
CA PRO A 353 11.52 -25.92 -7.16
C PRO A 353 12.58 -27.03 -7.22
N THR A 354 13.01 -27.52 -6.06
CA THR A 354 13.99 -28.59 -5.93
C THR A 354 13.70 -29.43 -4.69
N GLU A 355 14.04 -30.71 -4.77
CA GLU A 355 14.05 -31.67 -3.65
C GLU A 355 15.50 -32.07 -3.27
N ASP A 356 16.50 -31.50 -3.96
CA ASP A 356 17.91 -31.75 -3.70
C ASP A 356 18.33 -31.10 -2.36
N GLU A 357 18.54 -31.94 -1.35
CA GLU A 357 18.97 -31.54 -0.01
C GLU A 357 20.32 -30.80 -0.02
N GLY A 358 21.25 -31.21 -0.88
CA GLY A 358 22.56 -30.56 -1.01
C GLY A 358 22.43 -29.13 -1.53
N LEU A 359 21.58 -28.92 -2.54
CA LEU A 359 21.27 -27.59 -3.05
C LEU A 359 20.55 -26.73 -2.01
N LEU A 360 19.60 -27.29 -1.26
CA LEU A 360 18.90 -26.58 -0.19
C LEU A 360 19.86 -26.16 0.93
N HIS A 361 20.76 -27.05 1.35
CA HIS A 361 21.79 -26.74 2.34
C HIS A 361 22.72 -25.62 1.83
N GLN A 362 23.17 -25.69 0.58
CA GLN A 362 23.99 -24.63 -0.02
C GLN A 362 23.25 -23.28 -0.02
N LYS A 363 21.95 -23.26 -0.33
CA LYS A 363 21.14 -22.04 -0.31
C LYS A 363 21.04 -21.46 1.11
N LEU A 364 20.94 -22.30 2.14
CA LEU A 364 20.96 -21.85 3.53
C LEU A 364 22.30 -21.19 3.87
N VAL A 365 23.42 -21.83 3.52
CA VAL A 365 24.77 -21.25 3.71
C VAL A 365 24.88 -19.88 3.03
N ASP A 366 24.52 -19.79 1.74
CA ASP A 366 24.56 -18.54 0.98
C ASP A 366 23.74 -17.43 1.67
N LEU A 367 22.52 -17.74 2.14
CA LEU A 367 21.64 -16.77 2.80
C LEU A 367 22.20 -16.34 4.16
N SER A 368 22.74 -17.28 4.94
CA SER A 368 23.36 -17.01 6.23
C SER A 368 24.60 -16.12 6.10
N GLU A 369 25.47 -16.37 5.12
CA GLU A 369 26.64 -15.53 4.86
C GLU A 369 26.26 -14.11 4.43
N ASN A 370 25.27 -13.99 3.53
CA ASN A 370 24.78 -12.67 3.09
C ASN A 370 24.16 -11.89 4.26
N LEU A 371 23.31 -12.55 5.04
CA LEU A 371 22.70 -11.94 6.23
C LEU A 371 23.76 -11.51 7.25
N SER A 372 24.77 -12.35 7.51
CA SER A 372 25.89 -12.04 8.41
C SER A 372 26.69 -10.83 7.92
N SER A 373 27.00 -10.78 6.62
CA SER A 373 27.67 -9.63 5.99
C SER A 373 26.85 -8.34 6.16
N ASP A 374 25.53 -8.39 5.91
CA ASP A 374 24.68 -7.21 6.03
C ASP A 374 24.52 -6.76 7.50
N MET A 375 24.39 -7.69 8.43
CA MET A 375 24.42 -7.41 9.87
C MET A 375 25.74 -6.76 10.30
N LYS A 376 26.88 -7.24 9.79
CA LYS A 376 28.20 -6.69 10.10
C LYS A 376 28.37 -5.26 9.56
N LYS A 377 27.88 -4.98 8.34
CA LYS A 377 27.90 -3.62 7.77
C LYS A 377 27.10 -2.62 8.61
N GLU A 378 25.98 -3.06 9.18
CA GLU A 378 25.12 -2.22 10.03
C GLU A 378 25.51 -2.25 11.53
N GLY A 379 26.53 -3.02 11.92
CA GLY A 379 26.95 -3.16 13.31
C GLY A 379 25.89 -3.82 14.22
N LEU A 380 25.07 -4.71 13.66
CA LEU A 380 23.94 -5.34 14.36
C LEU A 380 24.27 -6.74 14.85
N CYS A 381 23.67 -7.12 15.99
CA CYS A 381 23.60 -8.49 16.49
C CYS A 381 22.14 -8.86 16.83
N GLY A 382 21.80 -10.15 16.72
CA GLY A 382 20.46 -10.66 17.01
C GLY A 382 20.53 -11.92 17.88
N ARG A 383 19.44 -12.24 18.56
CA ARG A 383 19.32 -13.41 19.45
C ARG A 383 18.23 -14.40 19.03
N THR A 384 17.57 -14.13 17.91
CA THR A 384 16.47 -14.93 17.39
C THR A 384 16.71 -15.12 15.90
N LEU A 385 16.76 -16.38 15.47
CA LEU A 385 16.86 -16.73 14.07
C LEU A 385 15.49 -17.21 13.60
N THR A 386 15.12 -16.89 12.36
CA THR A 386 13.86 -17.35 11.79
C THR A 386 14.10 -17.87 10.39
N LEU A 387 13.83 -19.15 10.18
CA LEU A 387 13.84 -19.77 8.88
C LEU A 387 12.48 -19.56 8.22
N LYS A 388 12.48 -19.10 6.97
CA LYS A 388 11.29 -18.98 6.12
C LYS A 388 11.41 -19.94 4.95
N LEU A 389 10.44 -20.82 4.81
CA LEU A 389 10.34 -21.76 3.69
C LEU A 389 9.08 -21.45 2.89
N LYS A 390 9.19 -21.45 1.56
CA LYS A 390 8.03 -21.35 0.67
C LYS A 390 8.02 -22.55 -0.26
N THR A 391 6.97 -23.36 -0.17
CA THR A 391 6.84 -24.57 -0.99
C THR A 391 6.52 -24.23 -2.44
N SER A 392 6.59 -25.22 -3.34
CA SER A 392 6.17 -25.03 -4.74
C SER A 392 4.67 -24.75 -4.90
N SER A 393 3.85 -25.04 -3.88
CA SER A 393 2.43 -24.66 -3.80
C SER A 393 2.21 -23.26 -3.22
N PHE A 394 3.28 -22.48 -2.99
CA PHE A 394 3.24 -21.13 -2.43
C PHE A 394 2.73 -21.05 -0.98
N GLU A 395 2.74 -22.17 -0.25
CA GLU A 395 2.57 -22.17 1.21
C GLU A 395 3.84 -21.67 1.86
N VAL A 396 3.70 -20.82 2.88
CA VAL A 396 4.82 -20.24 3.62
C VAL A 396 4.82 -20.80 5.03
N LEU A 397 5.97 -21.33 5.44
CA LEU A 397 6.23 -21.85 6.77
C LEU A 397 7.32 -21.00 7.42
N PHE A 398 7.19 -20.77 8.72
CA PHE A 398 8.17 -20.08 9.54
C PHE A 398 8.55 -20.99 10.70
N ASP A 399 9.84 -21.03 11.00
CA ASP A 399 10.37 -21.71 12.17
C ASP A 399 11.35 -20.77 12.89
N ALA A 400 11.13 -20.55 14.18
CA ALA A 400 11.96 -19.66 15.00
C ALA A 400 12.91 -20.51 15.84
N LEU A 401 14.21 -20.33 15.61
CA LEU A 401 15.31 -21.06 16.25
C LEU A 401 15.86 -20.30 17.45
#